data_AF-A0A6G1SBH8-F1
#
_entry.id   AF-A0A6G1SBH8-F1
#
_cell.length_a   1.000
_cell.length_b   1.000
_cell.length_c   1.000
_cell.angle_alpha   90.00
_cell.angle_beta   90.00
_cell.angle_gamma   90.00
#
_symmetry.space_group_name_H-M   'P 1'
#
loop_
_entity.id
_entity.type
_entity.pdbx_description
1 polymer ?
#
loop_
_entity_poly.entity_id
_entity_poly.type
_entity_poly.pdbx_seq_one_letter_code
_entity_poly.pdbx_strand_id
1 'polypeptide(L)'
;MKSSRKQDPKTGKGLKHFSMKVCEKVKSKGTTTYNEVADELVAEFSNDPTISRQSFEGSLSMGGDSEPFDQKNIRRRVYDALNVLMAINVISKEKKEIKWIGLPTNAAQECLNLEEDKRKLIEMIDEKRKQVRALLLQQIAYKKTC
;
A
#
# COMPACT_ATOMS: atom_id res chain seq x y z
N MET A 1 0.17 2.29 -29.31
CA MET A 1 -0.29 0.91 -29.02
C MET A 1 -0.92 0.88 -27.63
N LYS A 2 -2.25 0.89 -27.52
CA LYS A 2 -2.97 0.80 -26.24
C LYS A 2 -3.20 -0.68 -25.94
N SER A 3 -2.46 -1.23 -24.97
CA SER A 3 -2.64 -2.62 -24.52
C SER A 3 -3.94 -2.73 -23.72
N SER A 4 -5.02 -3.12 -24.40
CA SER A 4 -6.28 -3.45 -23.78
C SER A 4 -6.10 -4.79 -23.04
N ARG A 5 -6.05 -4.75 -21.70
CA ARG A 5 -5.96 -5.96 -20.88
C ARG A 5 -7.23 -6.79 -21.10
N LYS A 6 -7.09 -7.91 -21.79
CA LYS A 6 -8.12 -8.96 -21.86
C LYS A 6 -8.57 -9.29 -20.44
N GLN A 7 -9.83 -8.99 -20.12
CA GLN A 7 -10.46 -9.42 -18.87
C GLN A 7 -10.76 -10.90 -19.00
N ASP A 8 -9.96 -11.72 -18.31
CA ASP A 8 -10.20 -13.14 -18.14
C ASP A 8 -11.45 -13.34 -17.25
N PRO A 9 -12.41 -14.20 -17.60
CA PRO A 9 -13.62 -14.44 -16.79
C PRO A 9 -13.32 -15.00 -15.38
N LYS A 10 -12.07 -15.31 -15.03
CA LYS A 10 -11.66 -15.64 -13.63
C LYS A 10 -11.29 -14.41 -12.78
N THR A 11 -11.46 -13.20 -13.29
CA THR A 11 -10.94 -11.95 -12.68
C THR A 11 -11.51 -11.57 -11.31
N GLY A 12 -12.67 -12.11 -10.90
CA GLY A 12 -13.33 -11.76 -9.64
C GLY A 12 -12.95 -12.58 -8.39
N LYS A 13 -12.33 -13.74 -8.52
CA LYS A 13 -12.03 -14.64 -7.38
C LYS A 13 -10.53 -14.91 -7.13
N GLY A 14 -9.64 -14.22 -7.84
CA GLY A 14 -8.20 -14.38 -7.69
C GLY A 14 -7.62 -13.65 -6.46
N LEU A 15 -6.43 -14.04 -6.00
CA LEU A 15 -5.74 -13.38 -4.88
C LEU A 15 -5.57 -11.88 -5.12
N LYS A 16 -5.32 -11.44 -6.35
CA LYS A 16 -5.26 -10.01 -6.69
C LYS A 16 -6.52 -9.25 -6.29
N HIS A 17 -7.69 -9.82 -6.54
CA HIS A 17 -8.97 -9.19 -6.19
C HIS A 17 -9.16 -9.13 -4.68
N PHE A 18 -8.87 -10.24 -3.98
CA PHE A 18 -8.90 -10.26 -2.52
C PHE A 18 -7.92 -9.27 -1.89
N SER A 19 -6.68 -9.20 -2.38
CA SER A 19 -5.69 -8.23 -1.89
C SER A 19 -6.13 -6.79 -2.07
N MET A 20 -6.78 -6.47 -3.20
CA MET A 20 -7.35 -5.15 -3.45
C MET A 20 -8.45 -4.82 -2.45
N LYS A 21 -9.43 -5.72 -2.29
CA LYS A 21 -10.55 -5.55 -1.35
C LYS A 21 -10.10 -5.46 0.11
N VAL A 22 -9.16 -6.30 0.53
CA VAL A 22 -8.57 -6.25 1.89
C VAL A 22 -7.87 -4.91 2.11
N CYS A 23 -7.08 -4.44 1.14
CA CYS A 23 -6.39 -3.15 1.23
C CYS A 23 -7.37 -1.98 1.36
N GLU A 24 -8.40 -1.93 0.52
CA GLU A 24 -9.46 -0.91 0.57
C GLU A 24 -10.18 -0.90 1.92
N LYS A 25 -10.52 -2.09 2.44
CA LYS A 25 -11.25 -2.23 3.70
C LYS A 25 -10.43 -1.73 4.89
N VAL A 26 -9.17 -2.17 5.00
CA VAL A 26 -8.27 -1.74 6.08
C VAL A 26 -8.02 -0.24 5.99
N LYS A 27 -7.85 0.32 4.77
CA LYS A 27 -7.71 1.76 4.55
C LYS A 27 -8.95 2.54 4.99
N SER A 28 -10.15 2.06 4.66
CA SER A 28 -11.39 2.75 5.00
C SER A 28 -11.68 2.75 6.50
N LYS A 29 -11.37 1.66 7.20
CA LYS A 29 -11.61 1.54 8.65
C LYS A 29 -10.50 2.18 9.49
N GLY A 30 -9.27 2.23 8.97
CA GLY A 30 -8.10 2.71 9.69
C GLY A 30 -7.58 1.71 10.73
N THR A 31 -8.45 1.19 11.60
CA THR A 31 -8.15 0.09 12.53
C THR A 31 -9.22 -0.99 12.43
N THR A 32 -8.83 -2.25 12.36
CA THR A 32 -9.74 -3.40 12.19
C THR A 32 -9.12 -4.69 12.72
N THR A 33 -9.83 -5.82 12.60
CA THR A 33 -9.33 -7.14 12.97
C THR A 33 -9.47 -8.15 11.83
N TYR A 34 -8.74 -9.26 11.90
CA TYR A 34 -8.82 -10.31 10.88
C TYR A 34 -10.26 -10.82 10.67
N ASN A 35 -10.98 -11.13 11.76
CA ASN A 35 -12.33 -11.70 11.68
C ASN A 35 -13.29 -10.71 11.03
N GLU A 36 -13.22 -9.45 11.43
CA GLU A 36 -14.04 -8.38 10.85
C GLU A 36 -13.81 -8.23 9.34
N VAL A 37 -12.54 -8.16 8.89
CA VAL A 37 -12.23 -8.10 7.46
C VAL A 37 -12.68 -9.36 6.72
N ALA A 38 -12.49 -10.54 7.31
CA ALA A 38 -12.87 -11.79 6.67
C ALA A 38 -14.40 -11.95 6.56
N ASP A 39 -15.14 -11.66 7.62
CA ASP A 39 -16.59 -11.84 7.67
C ASP A 39 -17.30 -10.84 6.75
N GLU A 40 -16.82 -9.59 6.68
CA GLU A 40 -17.35 -8.61 5.73
C GLU A 40 -17.09 -8.99 4.27
N LEU A 41 -15.91 -9.53 3.95
CA LEU A 41 -15.61 -9.99 2.60
C LEU A 41 -16.41 -11.25 2.23
N VAL A 42 -16.71 -12.13 3.18
CA VAL A 42 -17.61 -13.27 2.93
C VAL A 42 -19.01 -12.74 2.61
N ALA A 43 -19.55 -11.84 3.44
CA ALA A 43 -20.87 -11.27 3.22
C ALA A 43 -20.99 -10.49 1.91
N GLU A 44 -19.96 -9.71 1.51
CA GLU A 44 -19.96 -8.99 0.24
C GLU A 44 -20.00 -9.93 -0.97
N PHE A 45 -19.25 -11.03 -0.94
CA PHE A 45 -19.15 -11.95 -2.09
C PHE A 45 -20.32 -12.92 -2.18
N SER A 46 -20.95 -13.29 -1.06
CA SER A 46 -22.19 -14.07 -1.06
C SER A 46 -23.38 -13.25 -1.61
N ASN A 47 -23.36 -11.92 -1.43
CA ASN A 47 -24.42 -11.02 -1.88
C ASN A 47 -24.21 -10.45 -3.29
N ASP A 48 -23.04 -10.62 -3.91
CA ASP A 48 -22.76 -10.08 -5.24
C ASP A 48 -23.41 -10.95 -6.35
N PRO A 49 -24.43 -10.44 -7.08
CA PRO A 49 -25.13 -11.18 -8.12
C PRO A 49 -24.26 -11.49 -9.35
N THR A 50 -23.13 -10.81 -9.51
CA THR A 50 -22.26 -10.95 -10.68
C THR A 50 -21.25 -12.07 -10.50
N ILE A 51 -20.76 -12.28 -9.28
CA ILE A 51 -19.79 -13.34 -8.93
C ILE A 51 -20.48 -14.69 -8.74
N SER A 52 -21.71 -14.69 -8.22
CA SER A 52 -22.55 -15.88 -8.09
C SER A 52 -23.00 -16.45 -9.44
N ARG A 53 -23.12 -15.62 -10.48
CA ARG A 53 -23.51 -16.01 -11.85
C ARG A 53 -22.37 -16.56 -12.72
N GLN A 54 -21.11 -16.33 -12.37
CA GLN A 54 -19.95 -16.79 -13.15
C GLN A 54 -19.59 -18.28 -12.91
N SER A 55 -20.46 -19.00 -12.19
CA SER A 55 -20.40 -20.46 -11.95
C SER A 55 -21.00 -21.31 -13.08
N PHE A 56 -21.51 -20.70 -14.16
CA PHE A 56 -21.89 -21.39 -15.39
C PHE A 56 -20.68 -21.41 -16.32
N GLU A 57 -19.80 -22.42 -16.32
CA GLU A 57 -19.92 -23.62 -17.17
C GLU A 57 -18.80 -24.63 -16.79
N GLY A 58 -18.84 -25.22 -15.59
CA GLY A 58 -17.79 -26.22 -15.25
C GLY A 58 -17.93 -27.02 -13.97
N SER A 59 -18.91 -26.75 -13.10
CA SER A 59 -19.14 -27.61 -11.94
C SER A 59 -20.62 -27.67 -11.61
N LEU A 60 -21.17 -28.86 -11.77
CA LEU A 60 -22.48 -29.26 -11.28
C LEU A 60 -22.56 -28.96 -9.77
N SER A 61 -23.49 -28.10 -9.34
CA SER A 61 -24.02 -28.08 -7.95
C SER A 61 -25.32 -27.27 -7.96
N MET A 62 -26.49 -27.90 -7.87
CA MET A 62 -27.14 -28.29 -6.62
C MET A 62 -26.98 -27.24 -5.51
N GLY A 63 -28.10 -26.62 -5.17
CA GLY A 63 -28.16 -25.44 -4.31
C GLY A 63 -27.64 -25.66 -2.88
N GLY A 64 -27.39 -24.53 -2.21
CA GLY A 64 -27.25 -24.45 -0.75
C GLY A 64 -25.84 -24.64 -0.19
N ASP A 65 -24.99 -25.47 -0.80
CA ASP A 65 -23.76 -25.97 -0.15
C ASP A 65 -22.43 -25.30 -0.57
N SER A 66 -22.45 -24.32 -1.48
CA SER A 66 -21.23 -23.61 -1.92
C SER A 66 -20.76 -22.51 -0.96
N GLU A 67 -21.65 -21.97 -0.13
CA GLU A 67 -21.36 -20.94 0.89
C GLU A 67 -20.22 -21.33 1.86
N PRO A 68 -20.20 -22.54 2.48
CA PRO A 68 -19.12 -22.90 3.40
C PRO A 68 -17.76 -23.10 2.72
N PHE A 69 -17.73 -23.47 1.43
CA PHE A 69 -16.48 -23.64 0.69
C PHE A 69 -15.86 -22.29 0.31
N ASP A 70 -16.69 -21.36 -0.18
CA ASP A 70 -16.26 -20.02 -0.53
C ASP A 70 -15.82 -19.25 0.73
N GLN A 71 -16.49 -19.44 1.87
CA GLN A 71 -16.04 -18.86 3.15
C GLN A 71 -14.62 -19.31 3.55
N LYS A 72 -14.32 -20.61 3.49
CA LYS A 72 -12.98 -21.14 3.81
C LYS A 72 -11.92 -20.59 2.86
N ASN A 73 -12.25 -20.47 1.58
CA ASN A 73 -11.34 -19.91 0.58
C ASN A 73 -11.03 -18.44 0.84
N ILE A 74 -12.06 -17.62 1.05
CA ILE A 74 -11.94 -16.19 1.34
C ILE A 74 -11.09 -15.99 2.60
N ARG A 75 -11.39 -16.72 3.68
CA ARG A 75 -10.59 -16.68 4.92
C ARG A 75 -9.11 -16.97 4.67
N ARG A 76 -8.79 -17.98 3.86
CA ARG A 76 -7.41 -18.32 3.49
C ARG A 76 -6.75 -17.20 2.70
N ARG A 77 -7.46 -16.59 1.74
CA ARG A 77 -6.96 -15.50 0.89
C ARG A 77 -6.75 -14.20 1.65
N VAL A 78 -7.58 -13.91 2.65
CA VAL A 78 -7.42 -12.74 3.54
C VAL A 78 -6.09 -12.83 4.30
N TYR A 79 -5.73 -14.01 4.80
CA TYR A 79 -4.42 -14.20 5.43
C TYR A 79 -3.25 -13.96 4.46
N ASP A 80 -3.34 -14.48 3.22
CA ASP A 80 -2.30 -14.23 2.21
C ASP A 80 -2.12 -12.72 1.96
N ALA A 81 -3.24 -12.01 1.76
CA ALA A 81 -3.23 -10.57 1.50
C ALA A 81 -2.65 -9.78 2.68
N LEU A 82 -3.12 -10.04 3.90
CA LEU A 82 -2.64 -9.34 5.09
C LEU A 82 -1.15 -9.57 5.34
N ASN A 83 -0.66 -10.79 5.14
CA ASN A 83 0.76 -11.10 5.34
C ASN A 83 1.65 -10.33 4.35
N VAL A 84 1.24 -10.27 3.08
CA VAL A 84 1.97 -9.49 2.07
C VAL A 84 1.90 -8.00 2.40
N LEU A 85 0.71 -7.46 2.68
CA LEU A 85 0.53 -6.04 3.02
C LEU A 85 1.34 -5.62 4.26
N MET A 86 1.46 -6.52 5.24
CA MET A 86 2.31 -6.31 6.41
C MET A 86 3.79 -6.34 6.03
N ALA A 87 4.23 -7.28 5.19
CA ALA A 87 5.61 -7.37 4.73
C ALA A 87 6.08 -6.15 3.91
N ILE A 88 5.17 -5.52 3.16
CA ILE A 88 5.44 -4.26 2.44
C ILE A 88 5.10 -3.00 3.25
N ASN A 89 4.95 -3.13 4.57
CA ASN A 89 4.70 -2.04 5.51
C ASN A 89 3.48 -1.15 5.17
N VAL A 90 2.46 -1.74 4.55
CA VAL A 90 1.18 -1.06 4.26
C VAL A 90 0.25 -1.06 5.46
N ILE A 91 0.34 -2.11 6.27
CA ILE A 91 -0.46 -2.31 7.47
C ILE A 91 0.46 -2.77 8.61
N SER A 92 0.10 -2.43 9.84
CA SER A 92 0.70 -2.96 11.06
C SER A 92 -0.25 -3.97 11.68
N LYS A 93 0.28 -5.03 12.29
CA LYS A 93 -0.51 -6.03 13.03
C LYS A 93 0.06 -6.20 14.43
N GLU A 94 -0.73 -5.84 15.43
CA GLU A 94 -0.43 -6.09 16.84
C GLU A 94 -1.46 -7.06 17.42
N LYS A 95 -1.03 -8.28 17.76
CA LYS A 95 -1.92 -9.36 18.20
C LYS A 95 -3.08 -9.59 17.21
N LYS A 96 -4.29 -9.13 17.56
CA LYS A 96 -5.52 -9.23 16.76
C LYS A 96 -5.87 -7.92 16.04
N GLU A 97 -5.24 -6.82 16.42
CA GLU A 97 -5.49 -5.50 15.86
C GLU A 97 -4.63 -5.28 14.61
N ILE A 98 -5.26 -4.74 13.57
CA ILE A 98 -4.65 -4.42 12.28
C ILE A 98 -4.88 -2.93 12.04
N LYS A 99 -3.80 -2.18 11.87
CA LYS A 99 -3.83 -0.73 11.62
C LYS A 99 -3.34 -0.42 10.21
N TRP A 100 -4.02 0.49 9.53
CA TRP A 100 -3.58 1.06 8.27
C TRP A 100 -2.38 1.98 8.50
N ILE A 101 -1.27 1.72 7.80
CA ILE A 101 -0.09 2.61 7.82
C ILE A 101 -0.16 3.55 6.61
N GLY A 102 -0.36 2.99 5.41
CA GLY A 102 -0.28 3.74 4.15
C GLY A 102 0.53 2.97 3.11
N LEU A 103 0.38 3.30 1.83
CA LEU A 103 1.19 2.64 0.80
C LEU A 103 2.67 3.04 0.97
N PRO A 104 3.65 2.13 0.74
CA PRO A 104 5.10 2.34 0.88
C PRO A 104 5.70 3.37 -0.10
N THR A 105 4.85 4.27 -0.59
CA THR A 105 5.12 5.40 -1.46
C THR A 105 3.92 6.33 -1.28
N ASN A 106 3.85 7.04 -0.14
CA ASN A 106 3.30 8.38 -0.25
C ASN A 106 4.36 9.18 -1.04
N ALA A 107 4.46 8.93 -2.35
CA ALA A 107 5.49 9.52 -3.21
C ALA A 107 5.45 11.05 -3.13
N ALA A 108 4.26 11.62 -2.86
CA ALA A 108 4.12 13.04 -2.55
C ALA A 108 4.84 13.42 -1.25
N GLN A 109 4.69 12.67 -0.17
CA GLN A 109 5.41 12.93 1.08
C GLN A 109 6.91 12.70 0.97
N GLU A 110 7.34 11.65 0.27
CA GLU A 110 8.77 11.41 0.02
C GLU A 110 9.38 12.53 -0.83
N CYS A 111 8.65 13.00 -1.86
CA CYS A 111 9.02 14.17 -2.65
C CYS A 111 9.13 15.43 -1.77
N LEU A 112 8.15 15.69 -0.91
CA LEU A 112 8.17 16.83 0.02
C LEU A 112 9.36 16.76 0.99
N ASN A 113 9.64 15.58 1.56
CA ASN A 113 10.77 15.39 2.48
C ASN A 113 12.11 15.59 1.75
N LEU A 114 12.27 15.00 0.55
CA LEU A 114 13.48 15.16 -0.27
C LEU A 114 13.70 16.62 -0.71
N GLU A 115 12.63 17.35 -1.00
CA GLU A 115 12.71 18.79 -1.30
C GLU A 115 13.15 19.61 -0.08
N GLU A 116 12.70 19.25 1.13
CA GLU A 116 13.12 19.90 2.37
C GLU A 116 14.60 19.63 2.67
N ASP A 117 15.04 18.38 2.55
CA ASP A 117 16.45 18.02 2.74
C ASP A 117 17.35 18.71 1.71
N LYS A 118 16.92 18.78 0.45
CA LYS A 118 17.60 19.55 -0.60
C LYS A 118 17.75 21.02 -0.20
N ARG A 119 16.70 21.66 0.36
CA ARG A 119 16.78 23.06 0.81
C ARG A 119 17.82 23.23 1.92
N LYS A 120 17.81 22.37 2.94
CA LYS A 120 18.78 22.41 4.05
C LYS A 120 20.21 22.23 3.56
N LEU A 121 20.45 21.30 2.64
CA LEU A 121 21.77 21.06 2.06
C LEU A 121 22.27 22.28 1.27
N ILE A 122 21.39 22.93 0.49
CA ILE A 122 21.74 24.15 -0.26
C ILE A 122 22.12 25.29 0.68
N GLU A 123 21.37 25.48 1.78
CA GLU A 123 21.65 26.50 2.78
C GLU A 123 23.02 26.27 3.45
N MET A 124 23.31 25.04 3.88
CA MET A 124 24.63 24.70 4.42
C MET A 124 25.78 24.94 3.42
N ILE A 125 25.55 24.64 2.13
CA ILE A 125 26.55 24.89 1.08
C ILE A 125 26.79 26.40 0.95
N ASP A 126 25.75 27.23 0.99
CA ASP A 126 25.90 28.68 0.90
C ASP A 126 26.62 29.28 2.11
N GLU A 127 26.30 28.82 3.32
CA GLU A 127 27.02 29.22 4.53
C GLU A 127 28.51 28.85 4.47
N LYS A 128 28.83 27.61 4.11
CA LYS A 128 30.23 27.19 3.96
C LYS A 128 30.95 27.99 2.88
N ARG A 129 30.30 28.31 1.76
CA ARG A 129 30.86 29.18 0.72
C ARG A 129 31.14 30.59 1.24
N LYS A 130 30.24 31.16 2.04
CA LYS A 130 30.44 32.48 2.68
C LYS A 130 31.61 32.46 3.66
N GLN A 131 31.69 31.44 4.51
CA GLN A 131 32.81 31.27 5.45
C GLN A 131 34.16 31.19 4.73
N VAL A 132 34.24 30.37 3.67
CA VAL A 132 35.46 30.25 2.86
C VAL A 132 35.84 31.59 2.21
N ARG A 133 34.88 32.33 1.65
CA ARG A 133 35.17 33.67 1.08
C ARG A 133 35.69 34.64 2.14
N ALA A 134 35.11 34.65 3.34
CA ALA A 134 35.54 35.52 4.42
C ALA A 134 36.99 35.21 4.86
N LEU A 135 37.31 33.94 5.06
CA LEU A 135 38.66 33.49 5.40
C LEU A 135 39.68 33.86 4.31
N LEU A 136 39.29 33.74 3.04
CA LEU A 136 40.15 34.08 1.91
C LEU A 136 40.44 35.60 1.84
N LEU A 137 39.43 36.43 2.11
CA LEU A 137 39.62 37.88 2.22
C LEU A 137 40.53 38.25 3.38
N GLN A 138 40.36 37.64 4.55
CA GLN A 138 41.23 37.84 5.70
C GLN A 138 42.67 37.47 5.38
N GLN A 139 42.89 36.35 4.68
CA GLN A 139 44.23 35.91 4.27
C GLN A 139 44.88 36.87 3.26
N ILE A 140 44.11 37.39 2.30
CA ILE A 140 44.60 38.40 1.36
C ILE A 140 44.99 39.68 2.09
N ALA A 141 44.15 40.15 3.03
CA ALA A 141 44.45 41.33 3.83
C ALA A 141 45.72 41.12 4.66
N TYR A 142 45.84 40.00 5.35
CA TYR A 142 47.04 39.65 6.13
C TYR A 142 48.31 39.67 5.26
N LYS A 143 48.29 39.03 4.08
CA LYS A 143 49.43 39.03 3.15
C LYS A 143 49.78 40.38 2.53
N LYS A 144 48.86 41.35 2.51
CA LYS A 144 49.10 42.70 1.96
C LYS A 144 49.61 43.68 3.01
N THR A 145 49.46 43.36 4.30
CA THR A 145 49.79 44.26 5.42
C THR A 145 51.05 43.82 6.18
N CYS A 146 51.58 42.63 5.88
CA CYS A 146 52.86 42.10 6.35
C CYS A 146 53.85 41.99 5.19
#